data_AF-A0A3B9V0E7-F1
#
_entry.id   AF-A0A3B9V0E7-F1
#
_cell.length_a   1.000
_cell.length_b   1.000
_cell.length_c   1.000
_cell.angle_alpha   90.00
_cell.angle_beta   90.00
_cell.angle_gamma   90.00
#
_symmetry.space_group_name_H-M   'P 1'
#
loop_
_entity.id
_entity.type
_entity.pdbx_description
1 polymer ?
#
loop_
_entity_poly.entity_id
_entity_poly.type
_entity_poly.pdbx_seq_one_letter_code
_entity_poly.pdbx_strand_id
1 'polypeptide(L)' 'MAAVAELLRSHMPADQSDWLDLAQTLGQGKLRERAARMDEENRFPFENYDDLRQSGLLGLTVPKEYGGGGVGS' A
#
# COMPACT_ATOMS: atom_id res chain seq x y z
N MET A 1 10.89 -2.58 18.28
CA MET A 1 9.97 -2.36 17.14
C MET A 1 10.20 -3.37 16.01
N ALA A 2 11.44 -3.64 15.57
CA ALA A 2 11.72 -4.64 14.52
C ALA A 2 11.23 -6.07 14.84
N ALA A 3 11.49 -6.57 16.06
CA ALA A 3 11.10 -7.93 16.46
C ALA A 3 9.58 -8.20 16.45
N VAL A 4 8.75 -7.17 16.65
CA VAL A 4 7.27 -7.31 16.62
C VAL A 4 6.77 -7.39 15.18
N ALA A 5 7.35 -6.59 14.27
CA ALA A 5 7.00 -6.64 12.85
C ALA A 5 7.41 -7.98 12.21
N GLU A 6 8.55 -8.52 12.61
CA GLU A 6 9.04 -9.82 12.14
C GLU A 6 8.15 -10.98 12.64
N LEU A 7 7.71 -10.92 13.90
CA LEU A 7 6.74 -11.86 14.47
C LEU A 7 5.36 -11.80 13.79
N LEU A 8 4.88 -10.60 13.45
CA LEU A 8 3.62 -10.43 12.73
C LEU A 8 3.72 -11.00 11.30
N ARG A 9 4.84 -10.77 10.61
CA ARG A 9 5.06 -11.34 9.26
C ARG A 9 5.14 -12.87 9.27
N SER A 10 5.73 -13.49 10.29
CA SER A 10 5.84 -14.94 10.35
C SER A 10 4.50 -15.67 10.52
N HIS A 11 3.45 -14.97 10.94
CA HIS A 11 2.10 -15.51 11.11
C HIS A 11 1.12 -15.05 10.02
N MET A 12 1.61 -14.32 9.03
CA MET A 12 0.78 -13.72 8.00
C MET A 12 0.80 -14.59 6.73
N PRO A 13 -0.37 -14.86 6.10
CA PRO A 13 -0.43 -15.52 4.81
C PRO A 13 0.46 -14.83 3.75
N ALA A 14 1.06 -15.61 2.86
CA ALA A 14 2.02 -15.10 1.88
C ALA A 14 1.44 -14.00 0.99
N ASP A 15 0.17 -14.14 0.57
CA ASP A 15 -0.54 -13.14 -0.20
C ASP A 15 -0.70 -11.81 0.55
N GLN A 16 -0.95 -11.85 1.86
CA GLN A 16 -0.99 -10.65 2.70
C GLN A 16 0.39 -10.01 2.87
N SER A 17 1.48 -10.79 2.85
CA SER A 17 2.85 -10.24 2.87
C SER A 17 3.17 -9.42 1.63
N ASP A 18 2.76 -9.91 0.46
CA ASP A 18 2.99 -9.20 -0.81
C ASP A 18 2.30 -7.82 -0.81
N TRP A 19 1.08 -7.74 -0.28
CA TRP A 19 0.35 -6.47 -0.17
C TRP A 19 0.98 -5.49 0.82
N LEU A 20 1.51 -6.00 1.94
CA LEU A 20 2.25 -5.15 2.88
C LEU A 20 3.55 -4.62 2.28
N ASP A 21 4.28 -5.45 1.54
CA ASP A 21 5.53 -5.04 0.90
C ASP A 21 5.28 -4.02 -0.22
N LEU A 22 4.19 -4.18 -0.98
CA LEU A 22 3.74 -3.19 -1.96
C LEU A 22 3.41 -1.85 -1.31
N ALA A 23 2.64 -1.86 -0.22
CA ALA A 23 2.29 -0.65 0.52
C ALA A 23 3.54 0.05 1.11
N GLN A 24 4.48 -0.71 1.65
CA GLN A 24 5.74 -0.16 2.16
C GLN A 24 6.60 0.43 1.05
N THR A 25 6.68 -0.23 -0.10
CA THR A 25 7.46 0.25 -1.26
C THR A 25 6.94 1.60 -1.74
N LEU A 26 5.62 1.73 -1.91
CA LEU A 26 5.01 3.00 -2.33
C LEU A 26 5.16 4.08 -1.26
N GLY A 27 4.91 3.72 0.01
CA GLY A 27 4.98 4.62 1.15
C GLY A 27 6.38 5.20 1.35
N GLN A 28 7.42 4.37 1.32
CA GLN A 28 8.81 4.80 1.56
C GLN A 28 9.47 5.47 0.36
N GLY A 29 8.97 5.19 -0.85
CA GLY A 29 9.41 5.80 -2.10
C GLY A 29 8.62 7.07 -2.43
N LYS A 30 7.93 7.03 -3.58
CA LYS A 30 7.29 8.18 -4.22
C LYS A 30 6.36 8.99 -3.31
N LEU A 31 5.62 8.34 -2.41
CA LEU A 31 4.68 9.04 -1.52
C LEU A 31 5.44 9.90 -0.49
N ARG A 32 6.49 9.36 0.12
CA ARG A 32 7.33 10.08 1.08
C ARG A 32 8.05 11.26 0.43
N GLU A 33 8.55 11.09 -0.79
CA GLU A 33 9.23 12.16 -1.54
C GLU A 33 8.35 13.40 -1.76
N ARG A 34 7.04 13.20 -1.94
CA ARG A 34 6.08 14.29 -2.23
C ARG A 34 5.41 14.87 -0.99
N ALA A 35 5.49 14.18 0.16
CA ALA A 35 4.70 14.48 1.35
C ALA A 35 4.87 15.91 1.86
N ALA A 36 6.12 16.36 2.05
CA ALA A 36 6.41 17.69 2.60
C ALA A 36 5.84 18.83 1.72
N ARG A 37 6.03 18.72 0.39
CA ARG A 37 5.51 19.71 -0.56
C ARG A 37 3.98 19.73 -0.60
N MET A 38 3.34 18.56 -0.58
CA MET A 38 1.87 18.48 -0.61
C MET A 38 1.24 19.08 0.66
N ASP A 39 1.87 18.87 1.81
CA ASP A 39 1.47 19.47 3.09
C ASP A 39 1.59 21.01 3.04
N GLU A 40 2.75 21.52 2.62
CA GLU A 40 3.01 22.96 2.49
C GLU A 40 2.01 23.65 1.54
N GLU A 41 1.69 23.00 0.42
CA GLU A 41 0.80 23.55 -0.61
C GLU A 41 -0.69 23.33 -0.31
N ASN A 42 -1.05 22.57 0.75
CA ASN A 42 -2.41 22.11 1.04
C ASN A 42 -3.10 21.50 -0.21
N ARG A 43 -2.33 20.70 -0.96
CA ARG A 43 -2.72 20.19 -2.29
C ARG A 43 -3.22 18.76 -2.21
N PHE A 44 -4.32 18.47 -2.91
CA PHE A 44 -4.80 17.09 -3.06
C PHE A 44 -3.76 16.22 -3.81
N PRO A 45 -3.43 15.02 -3.31
CA PRO A 45 -2.31 14.23 -3.81
C PRO A 45 -2.71 13.33 -5.00
N PHE A 46 -3.14 13.91 -6.12
CA PHE A 46 -3.56 13.16 -7.31
C PHE A 46 -2.51 12.13 -7.78
N GLU A 47 -1.23 12.50 -7.76
CA GLU A 47 -0.16 11.60 -8.20
C GLU A 47 -0.03 10.37 -7.28
N ASN A 48 -0.37 10.49 -5.99
CA ASN A 48 -0.38 9.34 -5.09
C ASN A 48 -1.54 8.39 -5.44
N TYR A 49 -2.71 8.93 -5.80
CA TYR A 49 -3.83 8.11 -6.25
C TYR A 49 -3.53 7.36 -7.55
N ASP A 50 -2.78 7.97 -8.46
CA ASP A 50 -2.36 7.32 -9.69
C ASP A 50 -1.36 6.18 -9.42
N ASP A 51 -0.37 6.40 -8.55
CA ASP A 51 0.56 5.34 -8.12
C ASP A 51 -0.20 4.18 -7.41
N LEU A 52 -1.18 4.49 -6.56
CA LEU A 52 -2.02 3.50 -5.88
C LEU A 52 -2.94 2.73 -6.85
N ARG A 53 -3.47 3.40 -7.88
CA ARG A 53 -4.28 2.77 -8.91
C ARG A 53 -3.44 1.82 -9.77
N GLN A 54 -2.28 2.28 -10.22
CA GLN A 54 -1.37 1.48 -11.07
C GLN A 54 -0.85 0.23 -10.35
N SER A 55 -0.64 0.33 -9.04
CA SER A 55 -0.21 -0.81 -8.21
C SER A 55 -1.31 -1.80 -7.88
N GLY A 56 -2.59 -1.48 -8.14
CA GLY A 56 -3.73 -2.30 -7.76
C GLY A 56 -4.14 -2.19 -6.28
N LEU A 57 -3.43 -1.39 -5.47
CA LEU A 57 -3.69 -1.27 -4.03
C LEU A 57 -5.10 -0.72 -3.72
N LEU A 58 -5.67 0.10 -4.61
CA LEU A 58 -7.05 0.59 -4.47
C LEU A 58 -8.12 -0.51 -4.55
N GLY A 59 -7.79 -1.67 -5.11
CA GLY A 59 -8.66 -2.83 -5.24
C GLY A 59 -8.38 -3.95 -4.23
N LEU A 60 -7.63 -3.67 -3.15
CA LEU A 60 -7.09 -4.67 -2.21
C LEU A 60 -8.13 -5.71 -1.75
N THR A 61 -9.32 -5.25 -1.34
CA THR A 61 -10.41 -6.08 -0.80
C THR A 61 -11.46 -6.44 -1.84
N VAL A 62 -11.34 -5.95 -3.07
CA VAL A 62 -12.26 -6.29 -4.15
C VAL A 62 -12.04 -7.77 -4.51
N PRO A 63 -13.09 -8.60 -4.60
CA PRO A 63 -12.94 -10.01 -4.95
C PRO A 63 -12.19 -10.22 -6.27
N LYS A 64 -11.42 -11.32 -6.35
CA LYS A 64 -10.60 -11.64 -7.52
C LYS A 64 -11.43 -11.80 -8.80
N GLU A 65 -12.68 -12.26 -8.69
CA GLU A 65 -13.62 -12.37 -9.84
C GLU A 65 -13.97 -11.03 -10.49
N TYR A 66 -13.83 -9.92 -9.75
CA TYR A 66 -13.99 -8.56 -10.27
C TYR A 66 -12.64 -7.89 -10.58
N GLY A 67 -11.54 -8.65 -10.57
CA GLY A 67 -10.19 -8.17 -10.88
C GLY A 67 -9.45 -7.49 -9.71
N GLY A 68 -9.90 -7.69 -8.47
CA GLY A 68 -9.27 -7.15 -7.26
C GLY A 68 -8.30 -8.11 -6.55
N GLY A 69 -7.83 -7.70 -5.38
CA GLY A 69 -6.87 -8.46 -4.56
C GLY A 69 -7.47 -9.59 -3.73
N GLY A 70 -8.76 -9.53 -3.41
CA GLY A 70 -9.47 -10.53 -2.60
C GLY A 70 -8.93 -10.70 -1.18
N VAL A 71 -8.30 -9.67 -0.61
CA VAL A 71 -7.78 -9.76 0.76
C VAL A 71 -8.95 -9.72 1.75
N GLY A 72 -9.00 -10.73 2.62
CA GLY A 72 -10.02 -10.85 3.67
C GLY A 72 -11.35 -11.44 3.21
N SER A 73 -11.46 -11.85 1.94
CA SER A 73 -12.60 -12.60 1.38
C SER A 73 -12.32 -14.09 1.29
#